data_AF-F8DAV9-F1
#
_entry.id   AF-F8DAV9-F1
#
_cell.length_a   1.000
_cell.length_b   1.000
_cell.length_c   1.000
_cell.angle_alpha   90.00
_cell.angle_beta   90.00
_cell.angle_gamma   90.00
#
_symmetry.space_group_name_H-M   'P 1'
#
loop_
_entity.id
_entity.type
_entity.pdbx_description
1 polymer ?
#
loop_
_entity_poly.entity_id
_entity_poly.type
_entity_poly.pdbx_seq_one_letter_code
_entity_poly.pdbx_strand_id
1 'polypeptide(L)'
;MPELGTATIVYETSDGDVEEVDVDNDHIAYFQDHWLFAYDIDDEGNDIVRRVPHNRVYYVERSVEELEDTFDTAVDKAKDKLQKLGD
;
A
#
# COMPACT_ATOMS: atom_id res chain seq x y z
N MET A 1 -11.31 13.90 -8.21
CA MET A 1 -10.64 12.68 -8.73
C MET A 1 -11.08 11.56 -7.82
N PRO A 2 -11.26 10.31 -8.27
CA PRO A 2 -11.57 9.23 -7.35
C PRO A 2 -10.47 9.18 -6.30
N GLU A 3 -10.86 9.20 -5.02
CA GLU A 3 -9.95 9.08 -3.91
C GLU A 3 -9.46 7.62 -3.94
N LEU A 4 -8.20 7.41 -4.30
CA LEU A 4 -7.67 6.06 -4.53
C LEU A 4 -7.37 5.35 -3.20
N GLY A 5 -7.67 5.97 -2.05
CA GLY A 5 -7.25 5.56 -0.73
C GLY A 5 -5.80 5.92 -0.41
N THR A 6 -5.35 5.53 0.78
CA THR A 6 -4.01 5.80 1.31
C THR A 6 -3.17 4.52 1.38
N ALA A 7 -1.86 4.68 1.39
CA ALA A 7 -0.89 3.63 1.63
C ALA A 7 0.04 4.01 2.78
N THR A 8 0.35 3.04 3.62
CA THR A 8 1.35 3.15 4.68
C THR A 8 2.53 2.27 4.33
N ILE A 9 3.74 2.83 4.30
CA ILE A 9 4.99 2.09 4.09
C ILE A 9 5.87 2.19 5.32
N VAL A 10 6.37 1.04 5.79
CA VAL A 10 7.32 0.95 6.91
C VAL A 10 8.64 0.35 6.42
N TYR A 11 9.74 1.06 6.67
CA TYR A 11 11.04 0.71 6.11
C TYR A 11 12.21 1.13 7.01
N GLU A 12 13.38 0.52 6.78
CA GLU A 12 14.64 0.86 7.42
C GLU A 12 15.37 1.97 6.65
N THR A 13 15.82 3.01 7.37
CA THR A 13 16.57 4.15 6.83
C THR A 13 18.03 3.80 6.56
N SER A 14 18.79 4.77 6.04
CA SER A 14 20.26 4.67 5.91
C SER A 14 20.96 4.42 7.24
N ASP A 15 20.40 4.96 8.32
CA ASP A 15 20.99 5.00 9.65
C ASP A 15 20.60 3.78 10.51
N GLY A 16 19.73 2.91 9.97
CA GLY A 16 19.24 1.70 10.64
C GLY A 16 17.99 1.94 11.50
N ASP A 17 17.43 3.15 11.47
CA ASP A 17 16.16 3.46 12.11
C ASP A 17 14.99 2.95 11.27
N VAL A 18 13.83 2.76 11.90
CA VAL A 18 12.58 2.39 11.22
C VAL A 18 11.69 3.62 11.09
N GLU A 19 11.27 3.93 9.87
CA GLU A 19 10.33 5.01 9.57
C GLU A 19 9.01 4.45 9.01
N GLU A 20 7.92 5.15 9.34
CA GLU A 20 6.56 4.92 8.82
C GLU A 20 6.13 6.17 8.05
N VAL A 21 5.59 5.99 6.85
CA VAL A 21 5.12 7.09 5.99
C VAL A 21 3.77 6.73 5.40
N ASP A 22 2.82 7.65 5.55
CA ASP A 22 1.52 7.60 4.89
C ASP A 22 1.53 8.47 3.62
N VAL A 23 1.03 7.92 2.52
CA VAL A 23 0.92 8.60 1.22
C VAL A 23 -0.37 8.24 0.51
N ASP A 24 -0.75 9.00 -0.51
CA ASP A 24 -1.85 8.60 -1.41
C ASP A 24 -1.45 7.38 -2.25
N ASN A 25 -2.41 6.54 -2.60
CA ASN A 25 -2.14 5.30 -3.34
C ASN A 25 -1.49 5.53 -4.73
N ASP A 26 -1.75 6.67 -5.39
CA ASP A 26 -1.08 7.03 -6.64
C ASP A 26 0.32 7.62 -6.45
N HIS A 27 0.67 7.99 -5.21
CA HIS A 27 1.99 8.49 -4.83
C HIS A 27 2.96 7.38 -4.40
N ILE A 28 2.58 6.11 -4.48
CA ILE A 28 3.46 4.96 -4.18
C ILE A 28 3.44 3.86 -5.25
N ALA A 29 4.63 3.42 -5.66
CA ALA A 29 4.80 2.38 -6.67
C ALA A 29 5.95 1.42 -6.32
N TYR A 30 5.87 0.21 -6.88
CA TYR A 30 6.97 -0.75 -6.87
C TYR A 30 7.59 -0.86 -8.27
N PHE A 31 8.88 -0.61 -8.40
CA PHE A 31 9.60 -0.63 -9.67
C PHE A 31 11.08 -0.99 -9.50
N GLN A 32 11.61 -1.82 -10.40
CA GLN A 32 13.01 -2.28 -10.39
C GLN A 32 13.48 -2.75 -9.00
N ASP A 33 12.68 -3.58 -8.33
CA ASP A 33 13.02 -4.13 -7.01
C ASP A 33 13.10 -3.09 -5.87
N HIS A 34 12.47 -1.93 -6.08
CA HIS A 34 12.42 -0.84 -5.11
C HIS A 34 10.99 -0.32 -4.96
N TRP A 35 10.70 0.17 -3.77
CA TRP A 35 9.56 1.03 -3.51
C TRP A 35 9.93 2.48 -3.79
N LEU A 36 9.01 3.19 -4.43
CA LEU A 36 9.09 4.62 -4.70
C LEU A 36 7.88 5.28 -4.08
N PHE A 37 8.08 6.34 -3.30
CA PHE A 37 6.97 7.11 -2.73
C PHE A 37 7.35 8.58 -2.54
N ALA A 38 6.40 9.48 -2.78
CA ALA A 38 6.54 10.90 -2.47
C ALA A 38 6.33 11.11 -0.96
N TYR A 39 7.31 11.67 -0.26
CA TYR A 39 7.25 11.81 1.21
C TYR A 39 7.32 13.26 1.69
N ASP A 40 7.58 14.20 0.78
CA ASP A 40 7.72 15.62 1.10
C ASP A 40 7.56 16.45 -0.18
N ILE A 41 7.42 17.77 -0.02
CA ILE A 41 7.32 18.74 -1.11
C ILE A 41 8.43 19.77 -0.94
N ASP A 42 9.17 20.07 -2.01
CA ASP A 42 10.21 21.09 -1.98
C ASP A 42 9.67 22.53 -1.95
N ASP A 43 10.55 23.51 -1.75
CA ASP A 43 10.19 24.94 -1.73
C ASP A 43 9.58 25.47 -3.04
N GLU A 44 9.74 24.72 -4.15
CA GLU A 44 9.22 25.04 -5.47
C GLU A 44 7.88 24.33 -5.77
N GLY A 45 7.42 23.47 -4.86
CA GLY A 45 6.17 22.72 -4.97
C GLY A 45 6.30 21.39 -5.72
N ASN A 46 7.51 20.84 -5.88
CA ASN A 46 7.72 19.53 -6.51
C ASN A 46 7.77 18.40 -5.47
N ASP A 47 7.26 17.23 -5.85
CA ASP A 47 7.31 16.04 -5.01
C ASP A 47 8.74 15.53 -4.83
N ILE A 48 9.14 15.33 -3.57
CA ILE A 48 10.38 14.66 -3.22
C ILE A 48 10.10 13.16 -3.11
N VAL A 49 10.64 12.41 -4.07
CA VAL A 49 10.46 10.95 -4.17
C VAL A 49 11.62 10.21 -3.49
N ARG A 50 11.29 9.30 -2.57
CA ARG A 50 12.25 8.37 -1.96
C ARG A 50 12.20 7.03 -2.68
N ARG A 51 13.38 6.42 -2.89
CA ARG A 51 13.53 5.07 -3.45
C ARG A 51 14.16 4.16 -2.40
N VAL A 52 13.46 3.11 -2.00
CA VAL A 52 13.88 2.16 -0.96
C VAL A 52 13.94 0.75 -1.54
N PRO A 53 15.05 0.01 -1.42
CA PRO A 53 15.13 -1.36 -1.93
C PRO A 53 14.17 -2.29 -1.17
N HIS A 54 13.60 -3.29 -1.85
CA HIS A 54 12.55 -4.14 -1.27
C HIS A 54 13.00 -4.82 0.04
N ASN A 55 14.29 -5.16 0.16
CA ASN A 55 14.85 -5.86 1.31
C ASN A 55 14.99 -4.98 2.57
N ARG A 56 14.71 -3.67 2.47
CA ARG A 56 14.64 -2.74 3.59
C ARG A 56 13.22 -2.32 3.93
N VAL A 57 12.22 -2.83 3.22
CA VAL A 57 10.82 -2.54 3.50
C VAL A 57 10.26 -3.68 4.35
N TYR A 58 9.72 -3.33 5.51
CA TYR A 58 9.06 -4.29 6.40
C TYR A 58 7.68 -4.66 5.86
N TYR A 59 6.87 -3.66 5.53
CA TYR A 59 5.58 -3.86 4.88
C TYR A 59 5.11 -2.60 4.15
N VAL A 60 4.14 -2.83 3.25
CA VAL A 60 3.29 -1.79 2.67
C VAL A 60 1.84 -2.21 2.88
N GLU A 61 1.07 -1.38 3.57
CA GLU A 61 -0.36 -1.53 3.74
C GLU A 61 -1.08 -0.52 2.83
N ARG A 62 -2.24 -0.89 2.27
CA ARG A 62 -3.05 0.00 1.42
C ARG A 62 -4.50 -0.08 1.85
N SER A 63 -5.11 1.06 2.11
CA SER A 63 -6.56 1.20 2.13
C SER A 63 -7.03 1.41 0.69
N VAL A 64 -8.05 0.70 0.24
CA VAL A 64 -8.76 1.02 -1.00
C VAL A 64 -10.24 1.07 -0.66
N GLU A 65 -10.90 2.15 -1.06
CA GLU A 65 -12.34 2.34 -0.78
C GLU A 65 -13.21 1.27 -1.46
N GLU A 66 -12.70 0.53 -2.45
CA GLU A 66 -13.37 -0.63 -3.09
C GLU A 66 -12.93 -2.02 -2.56
N LEU A 67 -12.11 -2.14 -1.50
CA LEU A 67 -11.80 -3.48 -0.93
C LEU A 67 -12.96 -4.09 -0.16
N GLU A 68 -13.93 -3.30 0.32
CA GLU A 68 -15.14 -3.86 0.97
C GLU A 68 -15.85 -4.84 0.02
N ASP A 69 -16.04 -4.47 -1.25
CA ASP A 69 -16.66 -5.34 -2.27
C ASP A 69 -15.83 -6.60 -2.58
N THR A 70 -14.49 -6.50 -2.57
CA THR A 70 -13.62 -7.63 -2.91
C THR A 70 -13.51 -8.63 -1.75
N PHE A 71 -13.49 -8.17 -0.51
CA PHE A 71 -13.53 -9.05 0.67
C PHE A 71 -14.93 -9.64 0.88
N ASP A 72 -16.03 -8.89 0.73
CA ASP A 72 -17.39 -9.44 0.78
C ASP A 72 -17.57 -10.52 -0.29
N THR A 73 -17.13 -10.27 -1.53
CA THR A 73 -17.21 -11.27 -2.61
C THR A 73 -16.39 -12.53 -2.30
N ALA A 74 -15.22 -12.39 -1.67
CA ALA A 74 -14.38 -13.53 -1.29
C ALA A 74 -14.99 -14.33 -0.12
N VAL A 75 -15.54 -13.65 0.88
CA VAL A 75 -16.24 -14.25 2.04
C VAL A 75 -17.54 -14.93 1.60
N ASP A 76 -18.33 -14.30 0.72
CA ASP A 76 -19.56 -14.87 0.18
C ASP A 76 -19.29 -16.10 -0.70
N LYS A 77 -18.23 -16.08 -1.53
CA LYS A 77 -17.79 -17.28 -2.26
C LYS A 77 -17.35 -18.41 -1.31
N ALA A 78 -16.73 -18.08 -0.19
CA ALA A 78 -16.34 -19.09 0.80
C ALA A 78 -17.57 -19.70 1.51
N LYS A 79 -18.57 -18.89 1.86
CA LYS A 79 -19.83 -19.35 2.47
C LYS A 79 -20.64 -20.24 1.53
N ASP A 80 -20.79 -19.83 0.27
CA ASP A 80 -21.54 -20.61 -0.76
C ASP A 80 -20.90 -21.98 -1.01
N LYS A 81 -19.56 -22.04 -1.01
CA LYS A 81 -18.82 -23.31 -1.19
C LYS A 81 -18.95 -24.25 0.01
N LEU A 82 -19.02 -23.72 1.22
CA LEU A 82 -19.22 -24.53 2.43
C LEU A 82 -20.66 -25.06 2.53
N GLN A 83 -21.65 -24.27 2.08
CA GLN A 83 -23.05 -24.70 2.07
C GLN A 83 -23.32 -25.83 1.06
N LYS A 84 -22.68 -25.78 -0.12
CA LYS A 84 -22.78 -26.84 -1.16
C LYS A 84 -22.12 -28.17 -0.80
N LEU A 85 -21.28 -28.21 0.24
CA LEU A 85 -20.64 -29.43 0.74
C LEU A 85 -21.44 -30.10 1.86
N GLY A 86 -22.47 -29.43 2.38
CA GLY A 86 -23.32 -29.92 3.47
C GLY A 86 -24.70 -30.46 3.04
N ASP A 87 -25.00 -30.43 1.74
CA ASP A 87 -26.24 -30.98 1.12
C ASP A 87 -25.94 -32.30 0.40
#